data_AF-A0A3B1AX63-F1
#
_entry.id   AF-A0A3B1AX63-F1
#
_cell.length_a   1.000
_cell.length_b   1.000
_cell.length_c   1.000
_cell.angle_alpha   90.00
_cell.angle_beta   90.00
_cell.angle_gamma   90.00
#
_symmetry.space_group_name_H-M   'P 1'
#
loop_
_entity.id
_entity.type
_entity.pdbx_description
1 polymer ?
#
loop_
_entity_poly.entity_id
_entity_poly.type
_entity_poly.pdbx_seq_one_letter_code
_entity_poly.pdbx_strand_id
1 'polypeptide(L)'
;ALELSASSGAVGITIKDASGQVIRRLELGPQSAGSVYFNWDGLADNGQPAPEGRYFVSADAEINGGTVALETLMSASVDSVTLGQGGQGLRLNLTDGNVVDFSSVREIQ
;
A
#
# COMPACT_ATOMS: atom_id res chain seq x y z
N ALA A 1 4.27 3.08 -1.97
CA ALA A 1 4.93 4.18 -1.25
C ALA A 1 4.19 4.46 0.05
N LEU A 2 4.79 5.20 0.97
CA LEU A 2 4.17 5.71 2.20
C LEU A 2 4.75 7.09 2.52
N GLU A 3 4.12 7.83 3.42
CA GLU A 3 4.56 9.16 3.82
C GLU A 3 4.90 9.17 5.32
N LEU A 4 6.07 9.70 5.68
CA LEU A 4 6.51 9.85 7.05
C LEU A 4 6.47 11.32 7.47
N SER A 5 5.73 11.63 8.53
CA SER A 5 5.67 12.99 9.09
C SER A 5 6.95 13.39 9.84
N ALA A 6 7.76 12.42 10.27
CA ALA A 6 9.03 12.60 10.96
C ALA A 6 9.97 11.42 10.65
N SER A 7 11.28 11.58 10.86
CA SER A 7 12.22 10.47 10.72
C SER A 7 11.90 9.33 11.69
N SER A 8 12.05 8.10 11.23
CA SER A 8 11.86 6.88 12.03
C SER A 8 13.15 6.06 12.06
N GLY A 9 13.42 5.41 13.19
CA GLY A 9 14.52 4.45 13.33
C GLY A 9 14.22 3.08 12.73
N ALA A 10 12.93 2.74 12.56
CA ALA A 10 12.49 1.48 12.01
C ALA A 10 11.18 1.68 11.24
N VAL A 11 11.17 1.28 9.97
CA VAL A 11 9.98 1.27 9.12
C VAL A 11 9.81 -0.14 8.58
N GLY A 12 8.62 -0.70 8.73
CA GLY A 12 8.30 -2.04 8.29
C GLY A 12 7.04 -2.07 7.44
N ILE A 13 7.03 -2.96 6.45
CA ILE A 13 5.88 -3.27 5.61
C ILE A 13 5.48 -4.72 5.84
N THR A 14 4.22 -4.97 6.18
CA THR A 14 3.67 -6.33 6.28
C THR A 14 2.72 -6.58 5.11
N ILE A 15 2.94 -7.69 4.42
CA ILE A 15 2.10 -8.17 3.32
C ILE A 15 1.40 -9.45 3.78
N LYS A 16 0.07 -9.45 3.72
CA LYS A 16 -0.79 -10.55 4.14
C LYS A 16 -1.67 -11.04 2.99
N ASP A 17 -1.99 -12.32 2.99
CA ASP A 17 -3.02 -12.84 2.09
C ASP A 17 -4.45 -12.56 2.62
N ALA A 18 -5.46 -13.01 1.87
CA ALA A 18 -6.86 -12.85 2.26
C ALA A 18 -7.28 -13.65 3.51
N SER A 19 -6.50 -14.63 3.95
CA SER A 19 -6.72 -15.35 5.22
C SER A 19 -6.12 -14.61 6.42
N GLY A 20 -5.34 -13.55 6.17
CA GLY A 20 -4.61 -12.80 7.20
C GLY A 20 -3.24 -13.38 7.53
N GLN A 21 -2.80 -14.43 6.83
CA GLN A 21 -1.47 -15.01 6.97
C GLN A 21 -0.43 -14.00 6.47
N VAL A 22 0.65 -13.81 7.23
CA VAL A 22 1.79 -13.01 6.80
C VAL A 22 2.58 -13.79 5.76
N ILE A 23 2.77 -13.17 4.61
CA ILE A 23 3.43 -13.74 3.42
C ILE A 23 4.85 -13.20 3.32
N ARG A 24 5.00 -11.90 3.58
CA ARG A 24 6.28 -11.20 3.54
C ARG A 24 6.28 -10.09 4.58
N ARG A 25 7.41 -9.91 5.27
CA ARG A 25 7.74 -8.69 6.02
C ARG A 25 8.94 -8.02 5.37
N LEU A 26 8.80 -6.75 4.98
CA LEU A 26 9.91 -5.94 4.47
C LEU A 26 10.35 -4.97 5.57
N GLU A 27 11.57 -5.14 6.05
CA GLU A 27 12.20 -4.22 7.00
C GLU A 27 12.98 -3.17 6.21
N LEU A 28 12.44 -1.95 6.12
CA LEU A 28 13.07 -0.83 5.40
C LEU A 28 14.09 -0.08 6.28
N GLY A 29 14.12 -0.39 7.58
CA GLY A 29 15.05 0.19 8.54
C GLY A 29 14.80 1.69 8.78
N PRO A 30 15.85 2.46 9.15
CA PRO A 30 15.73 3.88 9.37
C PRO A 30 15.37 4.64 8.10
N GLN A 31 14.44 5.59 8.21
CA GLN A 31 13.99 6.43 7.09
C GLN A 31 13.83 7.88 7.55
N SER A 32 14.17 8.82 6.68
CA SER A 32 13.93 10.25 6.90
C SER A 32 12.44 10.59 6.75
N ALA A 33 12.03 11.76 7.26
CA ALA A 33 10.71 12.31 6.97
C ALA A 33 10.53 12.52 5.45
N GLY A 34 9.30 12.36 4.96
CA GLY A 34 8.95 12.46 3.55
C GLY A 34 8.45 11.13 2.95
N SER A 35 8.41 11.08 1.62
CA SER A 35 7.95 9.92 0.89
C SER A 35 8.98 8.78 0.90
N VAL A 36 8.54 7.60 1.31
CA VAL A 36 9.33 6.36 1.26
C VAL A 36 8.72 5.43 0.22
N TYR A 37 9.56 5.00 -0.72
CA TYR A 37 9.17 4.06 -1.75
C TYR A 37 9.57 2.65 -1.34
N PHE A 38 8.71 1.70 -1.62
CA PHE A 38 8.98 0.28 -1.43
C PHE A 38 8.43 -0.49 -2.61
N ASN A 39 9.01 -1.66 -2.86
CA ASN A 39 8.55 -2.59 -3.87
C ASN A 39 8.57 -3.99 -3.29
N TRP A 40 7.63 -4.83 -3.71
CA TRP A 40 7.60 -6.24 -3.37
C TRP A 40 7.77 -7.05 -4.65
N ASP A 41 8.72 -7.97 -4.62
CA ASP A 41 9.09 -8.85 -5.73
C ASP A 41 8.11 -10.02 -5.95
N GLY A 42 7.07 -10.14 -5.13
CA GLY A 42 6.13 -11.24 -5.18
C GLY A 42 6.63 -12.53 -4.51
N LEU A 43 7.74 -12.49 -3.77
CA LEU A 43 8.26 -13.62 -3.01
C LEU A 43 7.75 -13.61 -1.56
N ALA A 44 7.55 -14.79 -0.99
CA ALA A 44 7.32 -14.94 0.45
C ALA A 44 8.64 -14.84 1.24
N ASP A 45 8.58 -14.81 2.57
CA ASP A 45 9.77 -14.76 3.44
C ASP A 45 10.72 -15.95 3.24
N ASN A 46 10.19 -17.11 2.82
CA ASN A 46 10.98 -18.30 2.51
C ASN A 46 11.66 -18.25 1.12
N GLY A 47 11.55 -17.13 0.40
CA GLY A 47 12.12 -16.93 -0.94
C GLY A 47 11.37 -17.65 -2.07
N GLN A 48 10.27 -18.34 -1.79
CA GLN A 48 9.42 -18.94 -2.83
C GLN A 48 8.44 -17.90 -3.39
N PRO A 49 7.98 -18.06 -4.64
CA PRO A 49 6.89 -17.26 -5.18
C PRO A 49 5.67 -17.32 -4.26
N ALA A 50 5.11 -16.16 -3.94
CA ALA A 50 3.84 -16.09 -3.25
C ALA A 50 2.73 -16.65 -4.18
N PRO A 51 1.74 -17.37 -3.64
CA PRO A 51 0.63 -17.88 -4.44
C PRO A 51 -0.07 -16.78 -5.26
N GLU A 52 -0.74 -17.14 -6.35
CA GLU A 52 -1.60 -16.18 -7.03
C GLU A 52 -2.77 -15.77 -6.11
N GLY A 53 -3.02 -14.48 -5.96
CA GLY A 53 -4.11 -13.99 -5.13
C GLY A 53 -4.02 -12.51 -4.80
N ARG A 54 -5.00 -12.04 -4.03
CA ARG A 54 -5.03 -10.68 -3.50
C ARG A 54 -4.27 -10.61 -2.19
N TYR A 55 -3.49 -9.55 -2.04
CA TYR A 55 -2.67 -9.28 -0.87
C TYR A 55 -3.03 -7.93 -0.26
N PHE A 56 -2.89 -7.84 1.05
CA PHE A 56 -3.12 -6.66 1.85
C PHE A 56 -1.79 -6.16 2.39
N VAL A 57 -1.51 -4.89 2.11
CA VAL A 57 -0.28 -4.23 2.54
C VAL A 57 -0.61 -3.31 3.71
N SER A 58 0.23 -3.36 4.74
CA SER A 58 0.18 -2.45 5.88
C SER A 58 1.59 -1.98 6.19
N ALA A 59 1.72 -0.75 6.68
CA ALA A 59 3.00 -0.17 7.04
C ALA A 59 2.95 0.37 8.47
N ASP A 60 4.09 0.28 9.15
CA ASP A 60 4.29 0.79 10.50
C ASP A 60 5.69 1.40 10.64
N ALA A 61 5.82 2.36 11.56
CA ALA A 61 7.08 2.97 11.89
C ALA A 61 7.21 3.29 13.39
N GLU A 62 8.44 3.28 13.90
CA GLU A 62 8.74 3.77 15.25
C GLU A 62 8.99 5.28 15.26
N ILE A 63 8.02 6.03 15.79
CA ILE A 63 8.09 7.48 15.90
C ILE A 63 7.94 7.85 17.38
N ASN A 64 8.89 8.62 17.92
CA ASN A 64 8.91 9.08 19.31
C ASN A 64 8.77 7.93 20.35
N GLY A 65 9.32 6.75 20.05
CA GLY A 65 9.30 5.58 20.94
C GLY A 65 7.98 4.79 20.91
N GLY A 66 7.07 5.08 19.98
CA GLY A 66 5.85 4.31 19.75
C GLY A 66 5.71 3.82 18.31
N THR A 67 5.04 2.70 18.12
CA THR A 67 4.69 2.19 16.79
C THR A 67 3.45 2.92 16.26
N VAL A 68 3.59 3.51 15.07
CA VAL A 68 2.54 4.25 14.38
C VAL A 68 2.22 3.55 13.08
N ALA A 69 0.93 3.27 12.84
CA ALA A 69 0.46 2.75 11.56
C ALA A 69 0.47 3.86 10.50
N LEU A 70 0.86 3.52 9.28
CA LEU A 70 1.03 4.45 8.18
C LEU A 70 0.10 4.09 7.01
N GLU A 71 -0.43 5.11 6.35
CA GLU A 71 -1.15 4.92 5.09
C GLU A 71 -0.18 4.54 3.98
N THR A 72 -0.58 3.56 3.17
CA THR A 72 0.20 3.09 2.02
C THR A 72 -0.46 3.51 0.71
N LEU A 73 0.34 4.05 -0.18
CA LEU A 73 -0.04 4.36 -1.56
C LEU A 73 0.38 3.21 -2.47
N MET A 74 -0.60 2.58 -3.13
CA MET A 74 -0.35 1.51 -4.09
C MET A 74 -0.67 1.96 -5.51
N SER A 75 0.19 1.57 -6.44
CA SER A 75 -0.05 1.75 -7.87
C SER A 75 -1.04 0.70 -8.36
N ALA A 76 -2.02 1.13 -9.13
CA ALA A 76 -2.98 0.26 -9.80
C ALA A 76 -3.25 0.79 -11.21
N SER A 77 -3.53 -0.11 -12.15
CA SER A 77 -3.97 0.26 -13.49
C SER A 77 -5.47 0.51 -13.50
N VAL A 78 -5.88 1.57 -14.17
CA VAL A 78 -7.30 1.89 -14.39
C VAL A 78 -7.78 1.15 -15.64
N ASP A 79 -8.84 0.37 -15.50
CA ASP A 79 -9.53 -0.29 -16.61
C ASP A 79 -10.56 0.66 -17.26
N SER A 80 -11.39 1.30 -16.44
CA SER A 80 -12.41 2.22 -16.92
C SER A 80 -12.80 3.27 -15.88
N VAL A 81 -13.56 4.27 -16.30
CA VAL A 81 -14.02 5.35 -15.44
C VAL A 81 -15.55 5.33 -15.39
N THR A 82 -16.09 5.44 -14.18
CA THR A 82 -17.53 5.64 -13.97
C THR A 82 -17.77 7.10 -13.62
N LEU A 83 -18.49 7.78 -14.52
CA LEU A 83 -19.01 9.12 -14.26
C LEU A 83 -20.18 9.00 -13.27
N GLY A 84 -20.11 9.69 -12.14
CA GLY A 84 -21.21 9.75 -11.19
C GLY A 84 -22.41 10.53 -11.74
N GLN A 85 -23.62 10.16 -11.31
CA GLN A 85 -24.85 10.92 -11.59
C GLN A 85 -25.40 11.52 -10.28
N GLY A 86 -26.17 12.61 -10.37
CA GLY A 86 -26.90 13.15 -9.23
C GLY A 86 -26.03 13.60 -8.04
N GLY A 87 -24.84 14.16 -8.31
CA GLY A 87 -23.92 14.63 -7.26
C GLY A 87 -22.94 13.58 -6.75
N GLN A 88 -22.98 12.35 -7.27
CA GLN A 88 -21.92 11.38 -7.03
C GLN A 88 -20.64 11.77 -7.77
N GLY A 89 -19.49 11.63 -7.11
CA GLY A 89 -18.17 11.91 -7.69
C GLY A 89 -17.75 10.88 -8.75
N LEU A 90 -16.63 11.18 -9.41
CA LEU A 90 -15.98 10.27 -10.36
C LEU A 90 -15.41 9.06 -9.62
N ARG A 91 -15.59 7.86 -10.19
CA ARG A 91 -15.00 6.61 -9.68
C ARG A 91 -14.15 5.94 -10.74
N LEU A 92 -13.10 5.26 -10.31
CA LEU A 92 -12.18 4.51 -11.15
C LEU A 92 -12.39 3.01 -10.93
N ASN A 93 -12.59 2.27 -12.02
CA ASN A 93 -12.60 0.82 -12.01
C ASN A 93 -11.18 0.36 -12.32
N LEU A 94 -10.56 -0.37 -11.39
CA LEU A 94 -9.20 -0.85 -11.48
C LEU A 94 -9.16 -2.22 -12.16
N THR A 95 -8.03 -2.56 -12.78
CA THR A 95 -7.86 -3.84 -13.50
C THR A 95 -7.95 -5.07 -12.59
N ASP A 96 -7.81 -4.89 -11.28
CA ASP A 96 -7.97 -5.94 -10.25
C ASP A 96 -9.42 -6.16 -9.82
N GLY A 97 -10.37 -5.43 -10.44
CA GLY A 97 -11.80 -5.49 -10.15
C GLY A 97 -12.27 -4.59 -9.00
N ASN A 98 -11.37 -3.88 -8.33
CA ASN A 98 -11.74 -2.90 -7.30
C ASN A 98 -12.26 -1.59 -7.93
N VAL A 99 -13.11 -0.89 -7.18
CA VAL A 99 -13.60 0.45 -7.54
C VAL A 99 -13.19 1.42 -6.45
N VAL A 100 -12.56 2.52 -6.83
CA VAL A 100 -12.08 3.56 -5.91
C VAL A 100 -12.63 4.93 -6.29
N ASP A 101 -12.80 5.80 -5.31
CA ASP A 101 -13.18 7.19 -5.57
C ASP A 101 -12.00 7.96 -6.15
N PHE A 102 -12.24 8.86 -7.10
CA PHE A 102 -11.18 9.69 -7.67
C PHE A 102 -10.46 10.54 -6.62
N SER A 103 -11.16 10.91 -5.54
CA SER A 103 -10.57 11.66 -4.43
C SER A 103 -9.52 10.88 -3.62
N SER A 104 -9.46 9.55 -3.75
CA SER A 104 -8.40 8.75 -3.12
C SER A 104 -7.14 8.62 -4.01
N VAL A 105 -7.14 9.21 -5.21
CA VAL A 105 -5.99 9.18 -6.12
C VAL A 105 -4.99 10.25 -5.72
N ARG A 106 -3.73 9.84 -5.53
CA ARG A 106 -2.63 10.75 -5.26
C ARG A 106 -2.03 11.37 -6.53
N GLU A 107 -1.83 10.56 -7.57
CA GLU A 107 -1.19 10.95 -8.83
C GLU A 107 -1.63 10.01 -9.97
N ILE A 108 -1.57 10.49 -11.22
CA ILE A 108 -1.71 9.70 -12.45
C ILE A 108 -0.38 9.77 -13.20
N GLN A 109 0.14 8.60 -13.58
CA GLN A 109 1.43 8.42 -14.26
C GLN A 109 1.24 8.14 -15.76
#